data_AF-A0AAD0WQP8-F1
#
_entry.id   AF-A0AAD0WQP8-F1
#
_cell.length_a   1.000
_cell.length_b   1.000
_cell.length_c   1.000
_cell.angle_alpha   90.00
_cell.angle_beta   90.00
_cell.angle_gamma   90.00
#
_symmetry.space_group_name_H-M   'P 1'
#
loop_
_entity.id
_entity.type
_entity.pdbx_description
1 polymer ?
#
loop_
_entity_poly.entity_id
_entity_poly.type
_entity_poly.pdbx_seq_one_letter_code
_entity_poly.pdbx_strand_id
1 'polypeptide(L)'
;MDNVIEILERLFNFYKVTNVAELSQKIETSQATISSWKVRNSINAVKKKCRELNIYDEIFTDKVLINENIFEDELNTIYDILIDNAKYTLKDKINKLFDKNILNKMDTYLTKKILIRVLNKLKEENKRYPINISKKYLLKEISDTKINFTEPFKRKELISIIEKNFSNLECYVLINYYEELLEK
;
A
#
# COMPACT_ATOMS: atom_id res chain seq x y z
N MET A 1 31.84 10.25 12.65
CA MET A 1 32.77 10.95 11.75
C MET A 1 33.24 9.89 10.78
N ASP A 2 32.75 9.91 9.54
CA ASP A 2 33.06 8.88 8.56
C ASP A 2 34.57 8.69 8.44
N ASN A 3 35.05 7.45 8.47
CA ASN A 3 36.43 7.14 8.13
C ASN A 3 36.51 6.61 6.69
N VAL A 4 37.70 6.62 6.10
CA VAL A 4 37.88 6.15 4.71
C VAL A 4 37.51 4.68 4.54
N ILE A 5 37.59 3.85 5.58
CA ILE A 5 37.22 2.42 5.48
C ILE A 5 35.72 2.30 5.22
N GLU A 6 34.88 2.98 5.99
CA GLU A 6 33.42 3.02 5.82
C GLU A 6 33.02 3.58 4.44
N ILE A 7 33.71 4.63 3.98
CA ILE A 7 33.45 5.21 2.65
C ILE A 7 33.83 4.22 1.54
N LEU A 8 34.95 3.49 1.71
CA LEU A 8 35.36 2.47 0.75
C LEU A 8 34.36 1.30 0.74
N GLU A 9 33.82 0.88 1.87
CA GLU A 9 32.74 -0.13 1.93
C GLU A 9 31.49 0.31 1.17
N ARG A 10 31.08 1.57 1.31
CA ARG A 10 29.98 2.13 0.51
C ARG A 10 30.29 2.09 -0.99
N LEU A 11 31.52 2.38 -1.39
CA LEU A 11 31.97 2.29 -2.78
C LEU A 11 32.01 0.84 -3.30
N PHE A 12 32.45 -0.12 -2.48
CA PHE A 12 32.39 -1.55 -2.79
C PHE A 12 30.95 -1.99 -3.08
N ASN A 13 30.02 -1.60 -2.21
CA ASN A 13 28.60 -1.91 -2.34
C ASN A 13 27.97 -1.22 -3.56
N PHE A 14 28.28 0.06 -3.79
CA PHE A 14 27.77 0.82 -4.93
C PHE A 14 28.16 0.20 -6.27
N TYR A 15 29.43 -0.18 -6.43
CA TYR A 15 29.93 -0.79 -7.66
C TYR A 15 29.75 -2.32 -7.73
N LYS A 16 29.28 -2.96 -6.66
CA LYS A 16 29.15 -4.42 -6.51
C LYS A 16 30.46 -5.16 -6.78
N VAL A 17 31.55 -4.63 -6.23
CA VAL A 17 32.90 -5.20 -6.34
C VAL A 17 33.36 -5.70 -4.98
N THR A 18 34.31 -6.63 -4.96
CA THR A 18 34.73 -7.29 -3.70
C THR A 18 36.17 -7.02 -3.31
N ASN A 19 36.97 -6.45 -4.21
CA ASN A 19 38.39 -6.22 -3.99
C ASN A 19 38.88 -4.88 -4.57
N VAL A 20 39.98 -4.38 -3.99
CA VAL A 20 40.55 -3.07 -4.33
C VAL A 20 40.97 -2.99 -5.79
N ALA A 21 41.35 -4.12 -6.42
CA ALA A 21 41.71 -4.15 -7.84
C ALA A 21 40.51 -3.78 -8.72
N GLU A 22 39.38 -4.44 -8.54
CA GLU A 22 38.13 -4.13 -9.26
C GLU A 22 37.66 -2.70 -8.97
N LEU A 23 37.67 -2.28 -7.69
CA LEU A 23 37.26 -0.93 -7.33
C LEU A 23 38.14 0.13 -8.01
N SER A 24 39.46 -0.09 -8.05
CA SER A 24 40.42 0.85 -8.67
C SER A 24 40.14 1.05 -10.16
N GLN A 25 39.70 0.01 -10.86
CA GLN A 25 39.27 0.10 -12.25
C GLN A 25 37.96 0.89 -12.38
N LYS A 26 36.97 0.61 -11.51
CA LYS A 26 35.66 1.29 -11.55
C LYS A 26 35.74 2.78 -11.27
N ILE A 27 36.62 3.18 -10.36
CA ILE A 27 36.81 4.60 -10.01
C ILE A 27 38.02 5.21 -10.71
N GLU A 28 38.55 4.58 -11.77
CA GLU A 28 39.63 5.14 -12.60
C GLU A 28 40.80 5.71 -11.77
N THR A 29 41.36 4.86 -10.90
CA THR A 29 42.53 5.18 -10.08
C THR A 29 43.42 3.95 -9.89
N SER A 30 44.55 4.09 -9.20
CA SER A 30 45.42 2.95 -8.90
C SER A 30 45.08 2.29 -7.57
N GLN A 31 45.33 0.99 -7.43
CA GLN A 31 45.22 0.30 -6.14
C GLN A 31 46.11 0.94 -5.06
N ALA A 32 47.31 1.39 -5.47
CA ALA A 32 48.23 2.10 -4.57
C ALA A 32 47.60 3.41 -4.05
N THR A 33 46.89 4.15 -4.90
CA THR A 33 46.17 5.37 -4.51
C THR A 33 45.09 5.08 -3.46
N ILE A 34 44.28 4.03 -3.65
CA ILE A 34 43.24 3.61 -2.68
C ILE A 34 43.87 3.22 -1.35
N SER A 35 44.94 2.39 -1.37
CA SER A 35 45.69 2.03 -0.17
C SER A 35 46.23 3.26 0.56
N SER A 36 46.71 4.25 -0.20
CA SER A 36 47.21 5.51 0.34
C SER A 36 46.12 6.36 1.01
N TRP A 37 44.91 6.42 0.42
CA TRP A 37 43.76 7.07 1.03
C TRP A 37 43.35 6.38 2.33
N LYS A 38 43.35 5.03 2.35
CA LYS A 38 43.01 4.22 3.52
C LYS A 38 43.98 4.48 4.67
N VAL A 39 45.29 4.38 4.42
CA VAL A 39 46.34 4.57 5.44
C VAL A 39 46.32 5.99 6.01
N ARG A 40 46.13 7.01 5.17
CA ARG A 40 46.14 8.42 5.58
C ARG A 40 44.76 8.97 5.97
N ASN A 41 43.74 8.11 6.03
CA ASN A 41 42.34 8.50 6.23
C ASN A 41 41.92 9.74 5.39
N SER A 42 42.33 9.77 4.11
CA SER A 42 42.18 10.92 3.21
C SER A 42 40.76 11.12 2.67
N ILE A 43 39.78 11.37 3.55
CA ILE A 43 38.35 11.54 3.23
C ILE A 43 38.13 12.55 2.08
N ASN A 44 38.81 13.68 2.13
CA ASN A 44 38.66 14.74 1.12
C ASN A 44 39.10 14.29 -0.29
N ALA A 45 40.10 13.41 -0.39
CA ALA A 45 40.53 12.86 -1.67
C ALA A 45 39.46 11.93 -2.25
N VAL A 46 38.85 11.09 -1.40
CA VAL A 46 37.75 10.20 -1.80
C VAL A 46 36.52 11.00 -2.21
N LYS A 47 36.15 12.04 -1.45
CA LYS A 47 35.07 12.98 -1.77
C LYS A 47 35.28 13.65 -3.13
N LYS A 48 36.50 14.14 -3.40
CA LYS A 48 36.84 14.74 -4.69
C LYS A 48 36.64 13.74 -5.82
N LYS A 49 37.15 12.51 -5.67
CA LYS A 49 36.99 11.48 -6.70
C LYS A 49 35.52 11.11 -6.94
N CYS A 50 34.71 11.02 -5.89
CA CYS A 50 33.27 10.76 -6.02
C CYS A 50 32.53 11.90 -6.74
N ARG A 51 32.98 13.15 -6.62
CA ARG A 51 32.44 14.28 -7.40
C ARG A 51 32.84 14.22 -8.87
N GLU A 52 34.09 13.87 -9.17
CA GLU A 52 34.56 13.68 -10.54
C GLU A 52 33.76 12.60 -11.28
N LEU A 53 33.30 11.58 -10.54
CA LEU A 53 32.49 10.47 -11.06
C LEU A 53 30.97 10.71 -10.99
N ASN A 54 30.52 11.88 -10.49
CA ASN A 54 29.11 12.20 -10.25
C ASN A 54 28.36 11.19 -9.34
N ILE A 55 29.05 10.60 -8.36
CA ILE A 55 28.47 9.64 -7.39
C ILE A 55 28.50 10.17 -5.94
N TYR A 56 28.87 11.44 -5.74
CA TYR A 56 29.06 12.00 -4.41
C TYR A 56 27.83 11.80 -3.52
N ASP A 57 26.64 12.14 -4.03
CA ASP A 57 25.40 12.03 -3.25
C ASP A 57 25.03 10.57 -2.96
N GLU A 58 25.34 9.63 -3.85
CA GLU A 58 25.07 8.21 -3.64
C GLU A 58 25.91 7.58 -2.51
N ILE A 59 27.12 8.10 -2.30
CA ILE A 59 28.10 7.58 -1.33
C ILE A 59 28.03 8.34 0.01
N PHE A 60 27.76 9.64 -0.05
CA PHE A 60 27.85 10.55 1.10
C PHE A 60 26.49 11.07 1.59
N THR A 61 25.39 10.81 0.89
CA THR A 61 24.07 10.98 1.50
C THR A 61 23.86 9.82 2.45
N ASP A 62 23.47 10.12 3.69
CA ASP A 62 22.99 9.10 4.62
C ASP A 62 21.74 8.49 4.00
N LYS A 63 21.92 7.40 3.24
CA LYS A 63 20.84 6.47 2.99
C LYS A 63 20.48 5.94 4.36
N VAL A 64 19.42 6.49 4.95
CA VAL A 64 18.78 5.91 6.11
C VAL A 64 18.71 4.42 5.82
N LEU A 65 19.42 3.61 6.61
CA LEU A 65 19.21 2.17 6.63
C LEU A 65 17.82 2.00 7.20
N ILE A 66 16.81 2.09 6.33
CA ILE A 66 15.43 1.82 6.69
C ILE A 66 15.46 0.35 7.07
N ASN A 67 15.33 0.07 8.37
CA ASN A 67 15.05 -1.29 8.81
C ASN A 67 13.64 -1.59 8.29
N GLU A 68 13.56 -2.24 7.14
CA GLU A 68 12.31 -2.47 6.39
C GLU A 68 11.22 -3.05 7.30
N ASN A 69 11.62 -3.86 8.30
CA ASN A 69 10.73 -4.46 9.29
C ASN A 69 10.05 -3.44 10.23
N ILE A 70 10.73 -2.40 10.68
CA ILE A 70 10.15 -1.40 11.61
C ILE A 70 9.07 -0.58 10.89
N PHE A 71 9.33 -0.21 9.63
CA PHE A 71 8.37 0.56 8.84
C PHE A 71 7.16 -0.30 8.46
N GLU A 72 7.34 -1.59 8.20
CA GLU A 72 6.23 -2.51 7.92
C GLU A 72 5.28 -2.67 9.13
N ASP A 73 5.82 -2.82 10.35
CA ASP A 73 5.01 -2.92 11.57
C ASP A 73 4.20 -1.63 11.86
N GLU A 74 4.84 -0.46 11.69
CA GLU A 74 4.16 0.84 11.82
C GLU A 74 3.07 1.02 10.76
N LEU A 75 3.35 0.64 9.50
CA LEU A 75 2.38 0.68 8.41
C LEU A 75 1.20 -0.26 8.66
N ASN A 76 1.46 -1.48 9.16
CA ASN A 76 0.41 -2.45 9.50
C ASN A 76 -0.47 -1.92 10.63
N THR A 77 0.12 -1.31 11.65
CA THR A 77 -0.62 -0.67 12.74
C THR A 77 -1.52 0.46 12.21
N ILE A 78 -0.99 1.31 11.33
CA ILE A 78 -1.78 2.38 10.69
C ILE A 78 -2.92 1.78 9.84
N TYR A 79 -2.64 0.69 9.13
CA TYR A 79 -3.63 -0.01 8.31
C TYR A 79 -4.79 -0.53 9.17
N ASP A 80 -4.49 -1.20 10.28
CA ASP A 80 -5.52 -1.74 11.19
C ASP A 80 -6.38 -0.63 11.80
N ILE A 81 -5.76 0.46 12.26
CA ILE A 81 -6.48 1.64 12.78
C ILE A 81 -7.41 2.24 11.71
N LEU A 82 -6.96 2.31 10.46
CA LEU A 82 -7.75 2.82 9.35
C LEU A 82 -8.98 1.93 9.09
N ILE A 83 -8.80 0.60 9.11
CA ILE A 83 -9.88 -0.37 8.93
C ILE A 83 -10.91 -0.27 10.07
N ASP A 84 -10.46 -0.21 11.32
CA ASP A 84 -11.37 -0.13 12.48
C ASP A 84 -12.20 1.15 12.49
N ASN A 85 -11.56 2.29 12.21
CA ASN A 85 -12.29 3.56 12.07
C ASN A 85 -13.29 3.54 10.92
N ALA A 86 -12.92 2.91 9.80
CA ALA A 86 -13.82 2.75 8.67
C ALA A 86 -15.01 1.84 9.03
N LYS A 87 -14.80 0.71 9.73
CA LYS A 87 -15.89 -0.15 10.22
C LYS A 87 -16.90 0.63 11.07
N TYR A 88 -16.42 1.40 12.04
CA TYR A 88 -17.28 2.16 12.96
C TYR A 88 -18.14 3.19 12.21
N THR A 89 -17.51 4.02 11.38
CA THR A 89 -18.21 5.07 10.62
C THR A 89 -19.16 4.48 9.58
N LEU A 90 -18.77 3.38 8.95
CA LEU A 90 -19.55 2.71 7.92
C LEU A 90 -20.82 2.06 8.46
N LYS A 91 -20.78 1.50 9.67
CA LYS A 91 -21.95 0.92 10.33
C LYS A 91 -23.08 1.93 10.50
N ASP A 92 -22.76 3.12 11.02
CA ASP A 92 -23.73 4.22 11.16
C ASP A 92 -24.25 4.71 9.80
N LYS A 93 -23.37 4.80 8.80
CA LYS A 93 -23.72 5.20 7.44
C LYS A 93 -24.67 4.22 6.76
N ILE A 94 -24.43 2.92 6.89
CA ILE A 94 -25.32 1.87 6.38
C ILE A 94 -26.70 2.00 7.02
N ASN A 95 -26.78 2.13 8.35
CA ASN A 95 -28.05 2.29 9.05
C ASN A 95 -28.82 3.52 8.52
N LYS A 96 -28.13 4.64 8.27
CA LYS A 96 -28.74 5.84 7.71
C LYS A 96 -29.24 5.66 6.28
N LEU A 97 -28.56 4.86 5.45
CA LEU A 97 -28.89 4.69 4.03
C LEU A 97 -29.92 3.59 3.78
N PHE A 98 -29.91 2.53 4.59
CA PHE A 98 -30.75 1.35 4.38
C PHE A 98 -31.88 1.22 5.43
N ASP A 99 -31.76 1.85 6.60
CA ASP A 99 -32.75 1.69 7.69
C ASP A 99 -33.59 2.96 7.97
N LYS A 100 -33.30 4.12 7.34
CA LYS A 100 -34.14 5.32 7.43
C LYS A 100 -35.27 5.32 6.39
N ASN A 101 -36.34 4.58 6.68
CA ASN A 101 -37.74 5.01 6.48
C ASN A 101 -38.68 3.87 6.88
N ILE A 102 -39.42 4.04 7.97
CA ILE A 102 -40.40 3.05 8.48
C ILE A 102 -41.46 2.69 7.42
N LEU A 103 -41.79 3.62 6.52
CA LEU A 103 -42.74 3.44 5.43
C LEU A 103 -42.21 2.64 4.22
N ASN A 104 -40.90 2.39 4.12
CA ASN A 104 -40.30 1.72 2.95
C ASN A 104 -39.31 0.59 3.32
N LYS A 105 -39.54 -0.06 4.46
CA LYS A 105 -38.70 -1.16 4.97
C LYS A 105 -38.58 -2.35 4.01
N MET A 106 -39.63 -2.68 3.25
CA MET A 106 -39.55 -3.76 2.24
C MET A 106 -38.63 -3.37 1.08
N ASP A 107 -38.69 -2.11 0.66
CA ASP A 107 -37.92 -1.58 -0.45
C ASP A 107 -36.42 -1.54 -0.13
N THR A 108 -36.06 -1.11 1.08
CA THR A 108 -34.65 -1.10 1.52
C THR A 108 -34.16 -2.50 1.88
N TYR A 109 -35.03 -3.38 2.37
CA TYR A 109 -34.72 -4.78 2.63
C TYR A 109 -34.27 -5.52 1.36
N LEU A 110 -34.98 -5.34 0.24
CA LEU A 110 -34.59 -5.97 -1.04
C LEU A 110 -33.22 -5.46 -1.52
N THR A 111 -32.97 -4.15 -1.45
CA THR A 111 -31.68 -3.55 -1.81
C THR A 111 -30.55 -4.10 -0.93
N LYS A 112 -30.78 -4.19 0.39
CA LYS A 112 -29.83 -4.77 1.37
C LYS A 112 -29.60 -6.26 1.09
N LYS A 113 -30.64 -7.02 0.72
CA LYS A 113 -30.54 -8.45 0.39
C LYS A 113 -29.69 -8.70 -0.86
N ILE A 114 -29.82 -7.85 -1.89
CA ILE A 114 -28.95 -7.90 -3.08
C ILE A 114 -27.49 -7.67 -2.67
N LEU A 115 -27.24 -6.65 -1.84
CA LEU A 115 -25.90 -6.34 -1.35
C LEU A 115 -25.29 -7.53 -0.58
N ILE A 116 -26.02 -8.11 0.37
CA ILE A 116 -25.55 -9.28 1.13
C ILE A 116 -25.24 -10.47 0.21
N ARG A 117 -26.09 -10.74 -0.79
CA ARG A 117 -25.85 -11.81 -1.77
C ARG A 117 -24.55 -11.59 -2.55
N VAL A 118 -24.30 -10.37 -2.99
CA VAL A 118 -23.06 -9.99 -3.69
C VAL A 118 -21.85 -10.18 -2.80
N LEU A 119 -21.92 -9.73 -1.54
CA LEU A 119 -20.83 -9.81 -0.59
C LEU A 119 -20.48 -11.25 -0.22
N ASN A 120 -21.49 -12.10 0.01
CA ASN A 120 -21.29 -13.54 0.20
C ASN A 120 -20.52 -14.16 -0.99
N LYS A 121 -20.92 -13.83 -2.22
CA LYS A 121 -20.24 -14.32 -3.43
C LYS A 121 -18.79 -13.86 -3.50
N LEU A 122 -18.51 -12.58 -3.22
CA LEU A 122 -17.14 -12.06 -3.22
C LEU A 122 -16.27 -12.73 -2.14
N LYS A 123 -16.83 -13.04 -0.98
CA LYS A 123 -16.15 -13.81 0.07
C LYS A 123 -15.79 -15.22 -0.38
N GLU A 124 -16.71 -15.91 -1.07
CA GLU A 124 -16.49 -17.27 -1.59
C GLU A 124 -15.42 -17.35 -2.68
N GLU A 125 -15.19 -16.27 -3.44
CA GLU A 125 -14.17 -16.24 -4.50
C GLU A 125 -12.73 -16.32 -3.96
N ASN A 126 -12.53 -16.12 -2.65
CA ASN A 126 -11.23 -16.15 -1.95
C ASN A 126 -10.14 -15.32 -2.67
N LYS A 127 -10.55 -14.20 -3.28
CA LYS A 127 -9.68 -13.27 -3.99
C LYS A 127 -9.24 -12.16 -3.06
N ARG A 128 -8.04 -11.61 -3.32
CA ARG A 128 -7.59 -10.38 -2.68
C ARG A 128 -8.22 -9.19 -3.41
N TYR A 129 -8.93 -8.34 -2.68
CA TYR A 129 -9.51 -7.10 -3.21
C TYR A 129 -8.75 -5.90 -2.63
N PRO A 130 -7.78 -5.30 -3.36
CA PRO A 130 -7.05 -4.13 -2.87
C PRO A 130 -7.97 -2.93 -2.64
N ILE A 131 -7.67 -2.11 -1.62
CA ILE A 131 -8.50 -0.94 -1.25
C ILE A 131 -8.79 -0.05 -2.45
N ASN A 132 -7.76 0.34 -3.20
CA ASN A 132 -7.83 1.32 -4.28
C ASN A 132 -8.77 0.94 -5.45
N ILE A 133 -9.17 -0.33 -5.57
CA ILE A 133 -10.05 -0.84 -6.62
C ILE A 133 -11.30 -1.55 -6.09
N SER A 134 -11.48 -1.59 -4.77
CA SER A 134 -12.59 -2.34 -4.13
C SER A 134 -13.98 -1.84 -4.55
N LYS A 135 -14.16 -0.52 -4.74
CA LYS A 135 -15.44 0.02 -5.24
C LYS A 135 -15.77 -0.47 -6.64
N LYS A 136 -14.77 -0.51 -7.53
CA LYS A 136 -14.94 -1.00 -8.90
C LYS A 136 -15.35 -2.47 -8.93
N TYR A 137 -14.72 -3.30 -8.09
CA TYR A 137 -15.08 -4.71 -7.97
C TYR A 137 -16.51 -4.89 -7.48
N LEU A 138 -16.88 -4.21 -6.40
CA LEU A 138 -18.23 -4.30 -5.84
C LEU A 138 -19.30 -3.90 -6.86
N LEU A 139 -19.11 -2.79 -7.57
CA LEU A 139 -20.06 -2.31 -8.59
C LEU A 139 -20.18 -3.27 -9.79
N LYS A 140 -19.06 -3.84 -10.24
CA LYS A 140 -19.06 -4.86 -11.28
C LYS A 140 -19.87 -6.08 -10.83
N GLU A 141 -19.62 -6.57 -9.62
CA GLU A 141 -20.29 -7.75 -9.11
C GLU A 141 -21.79 -7.52 -8.89
N ILE A 142 -22.19 -6.33 -8.42
CA ILE A 142 -23.60 -5.94 -8.33
C ILE A 142 -24.26 -5.97 -9.72
N SER A 143 -23.54 -5.50 -10.75
CA SER A 143 -24.04 -5.46 -12.13
C SER A 143 -24.22 -6.87 -12.71
N ASP A 144 -23.24 -7.75 -12.46
CA ASP A 144 -23.16 -9.11 -13.01
C ASP A 144 -24.01 -10.13 -12.22
N THR A 145 -24.49 -9.77 -11.03
CA THR A 145 -25.29 -10.64 -10.17
C THR A 145 -26.64 -10.97 -10.81
N LYS A 146 -26.99 -12.26 -10.80
CA LYS A 146 -28.32 -12.75 -11.21
C LYS A 146 -29.38 -12.15 -10.28
N ILE A 147 -30.30 -11.42 -10.88
CA ILE A 147 -31.43 -10.77 -10.19
C ILE A 147 -32.73 -11.45 -10.57
N ASN A 148 -33.67 -11.49 -9.63
CA ASN A 148 -35.04 -11.92 -9.91
C ASN A 148 -35.77 -10.86 -10.74
N PHE A 149 -36.88 -11.24 -11.39
CA PHE A 149 -37.67 -10.36 -12.28
C PHE A 149 -38.10 -9.02 -11.62
N THR A 150 -38.26 -8.99 -10.30
CA THR A 150 -38.67 -7.82 -9.51
C THR A 150 -37.51 -6.92 -9.03
N GLU A 151 -36.26 -7.36 -9.19
CA GLU A 151 -35.05 -6.71 -8.65
C GLU A 151 -34.31 -5.71 -9.58
N PRO A 152 -34.61 -5.47 -10.88
CA PRO A 152 -33.82 -4.58 -11.73
C PRO A 152 -33.71 -3.13 -11.23
N PHE A 153 -34.82 -2.57 -10.73
CA PHE A 153 -34.84 -1.22 -10.16
C PHE A 153 -33.98 -1.14 -8.89
N LYS A 154 -34.10 -2.15 -8.01
CA LYS A 154 -33.35 -2.23 -6.75
C LYS A 154 -31.85 -2.40 -6.98
N ARG A 155 -31.43 -3.10 -8.03
CA ARG A 155 -30.02 -3.14 -8.44
C ARG A 155 -29.50 -1.77 -8.86
N LYS A 156 -30.26 -1.03 -9.69
CA LYS A 156 -29.87 0.35 -10.09
C LYS A 156 -29.80 1.28 -8.89
N GLU A 157 -30.76 1.15 -7.98
CA GLU A 157 -30.79 1.88 -6.71
C GLU A 157 -29.52 1.57 -5.89
N LEU A 158 -29.19 0.30 -5.69
CA LEU A 158 -27.98 -0.12 -4.98
C LEU A 158 -26.71 0.44 -5.63
N ILE A 159 -26.57 0.32 -6.95
CA ILE A 159 -25.45 0.90 -7.69
C ILE A 159 -25.32 2.39 -7.39
N SER A 160 -26.42 3.15 -7.47
CA SER A 160 -26.41 4.58 -7.20
C SER A 160 -26.03 4.90 -5.74
N ILE A 161 -26.50 4.09 -4.78
CA ILE A 161 -26.15 4.23 -3.37
C ILE A 161 -24.64 4.04 -3.18
N ILE A 162 -24.07 2.96 -3.73
CA ILE A 162 -22.63 2.66 -3.62
C ILE A 162 -21.79 3.73 -4.32
N GLU A 163 -22.17 4.14 -5.54
CA GLU A 163 -21.46 5.17 -6.31
C GLU A 163 -21.40 6.52 -5.59
N LYS A 164 -22.52 6.98 -5.03
CA LYS A 164 -22.61 8.31 -4.43
C LYS A 164 -22.07 8.36 -3.02
N ASN A 165 -22.23 7.28 -2.25
CA ASN A 165 -21.99 7.33 -0.82
C ASN A 165 -20.72 6.62 -0.40
N PHE A 166 -20.23 5.60 -1.09
CA PHE A 166 -19.15 4.76 -0.57
C PHE A 166 -17.82 5.06 -1.27
N SER A 167 -16.77 5.22 -0.47
CA SER A 167 -15.38 5.31 -0.91
C SER A 167 -14.81 3.92 -1.21
N ASN A 168 -13.60 3.90 -1.77
CA ASN A 168 -12.83 2.68 -1.98
C ASN A 168 -12.55 1.91 -0.67
N LEU A 169 -12.15 2.62 0.38
CA LEU A 169 -11.92 2.06 1.71
C LEU A 169 -13.19 1.47 2.31
N GLU A 170 -14.32 2.17 2.22
CA GLU A 170 -15.59 1.66 2.73
C GLU A 170 -16.06 0.43 1.94
N CYS A 171 -15.86 0.40 0.62
CA CYS A 171 -16.16 -0.79 -0.18
C CYS A 171 -15.23 -1.96 0.17
N TYR A 172 -13.95 -1.70 0.44
CA TYR A 172 -13.04 -2.72 0.94
C TYR A 172 -13.53 -3.29 2.27
N VAL A 173 -13.94 -2.42 3.19
CA VAL A 173 -14.42 -2.83 4.51
C VAL A 173 -15.73 -3.63 4.38
N LEU A 174 -16.64 -3.22 3.50
CA LEU A 174 -17.83 -4.02 3.17
C LEU A 174 -17.46 -5.41 2.66
N ILE A 175 -16.60 -5.52 1.66
CA ILE A 175 -16.25 -6.82 1.06
C ILE A 175 -15.66 -7.77 2.10
N ASN A 176 -14.79 -7.28 2.98
CA ASN A 176 -14.02 -8.13 3.89
C ASN A 176 -14.66 -8.31 5.28
N TYR A 177 -15.56 -7.41 5.70
CA TYR A 177 -16.09 -7.38 7.07
C TYR A 177 -17.60 -7.13 7.15
N TYR A 178 -18.36 -7.43 6.09
CA TYR A 178 -19.81 -7.15 6.09
C TYR A 178 -20.59 -7.88 7.18
N GLU A 179 -20.13 -9.05 7.64
CA GLU A 179 -20.79 -9.81 8.72
C GLU A 179 -20.87 -8.95 10.00
N GLU A 180 -19.79 -8.26 10.37
CA GLU A 180 -19.75 -7.35 11.53
C GLU A 180 -20.64 -6.10 11.37
N LEU A 181 -20.94 -5.72 10.12
CA LEU A 181 -21.62 -4.49 9.76
C LEU A 181 -23.11 -4.67 9.50
N LEU A 182 -23.49 -5.77 8.85
CA LEU A 182 -24.82 -6.01 8.30
C LEU A 182 -25.61 -7.07 9.06
N GLU A 183 -24.96 -7.94 9.84
CA GLU A 183 -25.65 -8.94 10.64
C GLU A 183 -26.11 -8.37 12.00
N LYS A 184 -27.43 -8.28 12.12
CA LYS A 184 -28.23 -8.46 13.35
C LYS A 184 -29.53 -9.15 12.95
#